data_AF-A0A2J7PPH6-F1
#
_entry.id   AF-A0A2J7PPH6-F1
#
_cell.length_a   1.000
_cell.length_b   1.000
_cell.length_c   1.000
_cell.angle_alpha   90.00
_cell.angle_beta   90.00
_cell.angle_gamma   90.00
#
_symmetry.space_group_name_H-M   'P 1'
#
loop_
_entity.id
_entity.type
_entity.pdbx_description
1 polymer ?
#
loop_
_entity_poly.entity_id
_entity_poly.type
_entity_poly.pdbx_seq_one_letter_code
_entity_poly.pdbx_strand_id
1 'polypeptide(L)'
;MKNMHFIAPEYGVCVTPAIDVYSFGMCALEMAALEIQGNGDSGTLVTEENIHRTIESLDDEQQKDFIHKCLHKEPGHRPSARELLFHPLLFEVHSLKLLSAHALVHSTANISETITDEVMQRLFGPDVVVAEIIHPDRQGVQMKMSDVPVAEKLEKFVEDVKYGIYPLTAFKARQPPPPRPRPISPEVAESVKSVTPEPVDVETRRVVNMMCNVKPKDEGCELLMTILLRMDDKMNRQLTCLVSEIDTSLLLAQELVHFGFINEADREKIANLIEDTLQSCFNNQLLSPTSGNSQLLGTTALFPPQPPLLVSQAANNQVTVHSGS
;
A
#
# COMPACT_ATOMS: atom_id res chain seq x y z
N MET A 1 -8.09 18.23 26.50
CA MET A 1 -7.62 18.21 25.10
C MET A 1 -6.73 16.98 24.92
N LYS A 2 -6.94 16.19 23.87
CA LYS A 2 -6.12 15.00 23.57
C LYS A 2 -4.83 15.42 22.85
N ASN A 3 -3.80 14.56 22.84
CA ASN A 3 -2.58 14.70 22.03
C ASN A 3 -1.71 15.93 22.32
N MET A 4 -1.72 16.44 23.55
CA MET A 4 -0.91 17.60 23.95
C MET A 4 0.60 17.33 23.95
N HIS A 5 1.01 16.06 24.05
CA HIS A 5 2.42 15.67 24.11
C HIS A 5 3.18 15.91 22.80
N PHE A 6 2.50 16.13 21.67
CA PHE A 6 3.13 16.51 20.40
C PHE A 6 3.51 18.00 20.34
N ILE A 7 3.02 18.82 21.26
CA ILE A 7 3.27 20.26 21.27
C ILE A 7 4.57 20.53 22.00
N ALA A 8 5.47 21.27 21.35
CA ALA A 8 6.75 21.65 21.94
C ALA A 8 6.55 22.52 23.20
N PRO A 9 7.39 22.40 24.24
CA PRO A 9 7.23 23.16 25.50
C PRO A 9 7.18 24.68 25.34
N GLU A 10 7.88 25.21 24.33
CA GLU A 10 7.95 26.64 24.02
C GLU A 10 6.83 27.17 23.10
N TYR A 11 5.93 26.29 22.66
CA TYR A 11 4.84 26.65 21.76
C TYR A 11 3.97 27.77 22.36
N GLY A 12 3.76 28.84 21.59
CA GLY A 12 3.06 30.04 22.03
C GLY A 12 3.95 31.20 22.49
N VAL A 13 5.25 30.96 22.72
CA VAL A 13 6.22 32.04 23.02
C VAL A 13 6.94 32.49 21.74
N CYS A 14 7.48 31.56 20.98
CA CYS A 14 8.17 31.84 19.72
C CYS A 14 7.98 30.67 18.74
N VAL A 15 7.43 30.96 17.56
CA VAL A 15 7.21 29.96 16.51
C VAL A 15 8.48 29.88 15.67
N THR A 16 9.24 28.81 15.86
CA THR A 16 10.46 28.51 15.09
C THR A 16 10.39 27.08 14.57
N PRO A 17 11.15 26.71 13.52
CA PRO A 17 11.17 25.32 13.03
C PRO A 17 11.57 24.26 14.07
N ALA A 18 12.16 24.67 15.21
CA ALA A 18 12.47 23.75 16.31
C ALA A 18 11.22 23.12 16.94
N ILE A 19 10.06 23.78 16.86
CA ILE A 19 8.79 23.21 17.33
C ILE A 19 8.39 21.99 16.48
N ASP A 20 8.59 22.08 15.15
CA ASP A 20 8.28 20.99 14.23
C ASP A 20 9.23 19.82 14.44
N VAL A 21 10.50 20.09 14.77
CA VAL A 21 11.48 19.06 15.14
C VAL A 21 11.05 18.29 16.39
N TYR A 22 10.49 18.98 17.39
CA TYR A 22 9.96 18.33 18.59
C TYR A 22 8.75 17.45 18.27
N SER A 23 7.76 17.99 17.53
CA SER A 23 6.59 17.22 17.11
C SER A 23 6.99 16.00 16.28
N PHE A 24 7.96 16.16 15.39
CA PHE A 24 8.54 15.07 14.61
C PHE A 24 9.23 14.02 15.49
N GLY A 25 9.96 14.43 16.52
CA GLY A 25 10.54 13.52 17.52
C GLY A 25 9.49 12.68 18.24
N MET A 26 8.34 13.29 18.57
CA MET A 26 7.22 12.58 19.21
C MET A 26 6.57 11.58 18.24
N CYS A 27 6.39 11.94 16.98
CA CYS A 27 5.94 11.02 15.94
C CYS A 27 6.93 9.86 15.74
N ALA A 28 8.24 10.14 15.73
CA ALA A 28 9.27 9.12 15.60
C ALA A 28 9.25 8.15 16.80
N LEU A 29 9.04 8.65 18.01
CA LEU A 29 8.88 7.82 19.21
C LEU A 29 7.64 6.94 19.13
N GLU A 30 6.50 7.48 18.68
CA GLU A 30 5.27 6.70 18.51
C GLU A 30 5.43 5.61 17.43
N MET A 31 6.12 5.90 16.33
CA MET A 31 6.42 4.91 15.29
C MET A 31 7.37 3.81 15.80
N ALA A 32 8.36 4.17 16.62
CA ALA A 32 9.34 3.23 17.15
C ALA A 32 8.76 2.35 18.27
N ALA A 33 7.94 2.92 19.16
CA ALA A 33 7.40 2.23 20.33
C ALA A 33 6.00 1.64 20.12
N LEU A 34 5.31 1.99 19.02
CA LEU A 34 3.91 1.67 18.68
C LEU A 34 2.85 2.22 19.66
N GLU A 35 3.18 2.38 20.94
CA GLU A 35 2.34 3.02 21.96
C GLU A 35 3.21 3.67 23.03
N ILE A 36 2.89 4.92 23.39
CA ILE A 36 3.48 5.59 24.56
C ILE A 36 2.57 5.29 25.75
N GLN A 37 3.14 4.85 26.88
CA GLN A 37 2.33 4.56 28.08
C GLN A 37 1.50 5.78 28.48
N GLY A 38 0.16 5.62 28.46
CA GLY A 38 -0.79 6.69 28.72
C GLY A 38 -1.39 7.36 27.47
N ASN A 39 -0.94 7.03 26.27
CA ASN A 39 -1.56 7.49 25.02
C ASN A 39 -2.72 6.54 24.63
N GLY A 40 -3.98 6.91 24.87
CA GLY A 40 -5.13 6.07 24.50
C GLY A 40 -6.44 6.35 25.25
N ASP A 41 -7.38 5.38 25.19
CA ASP A 41 -8.75 5.44 25.74
C ASP A 41 -8.82 5.56 27.28
N SER A 42 -7.68 5.46 27.96
CA SER A 42 -7.56 5.62 29.42
C SER A 42 -7.70 7.08 29.88
N GLY A 43 -7.64 8.07 28.97
CA GLY A 43 -7.77 9.48 29.32
C GLY A 43 -6.63 10.05 30.18
N THR A 44 -5.58 9.27 30.42
CA THR A 44 -4.40 9.66 31.19
C THR A 44 -3.53 10.61 30.37
N LEU A 45 -3.03 11.68 30.99
CA LEU A 45 -2.13 12.61 30.33
C LEU A 45 -0.75 11.95 30.17
N VAL A 46 -0.20 11.96 28.95
CA VAL A 46 1.18 11.52 28.71
C VAL A 46 2.12 12.52 29.40
N THR A 47 2.86 12.05 30.42
CA THR A 47 3.82 12.88 31.16
C THR A 47 5.23 12.76 30.58
N GLU A 48 6.13 13.69 30.94
CA GLU A 48 7.54 13.63 30.53
C GLU A 48 8.22 12.33 30.98
N GLU A 49 7.85 11.78 32.14
CA GLU A 49 8.39 10.53 32.66
C GLU A 49 7.95 9.33 31.80
N ASN A 50 6.73 9.35 31.27
CA ASN A 50 6.26 8.32 30.34
C ASN A 50 7.04 8.39 29.04
N ILE A 51 7.25 9.60 28.51
CA ILE A 51 8.05 9.82 27.30
C ILE A 51 9.47 9.29 27.51
N HIS A 52 10.15 9.70 28.59
CA HIS A 52 11.51 9.25 28.88
C HIS A 52 11.60 7.73 29.01
N ARG A 53 10.67 7.12 29.76
CA ARG A 53 10.63 5.66 29.92
C ARG A 53 10.43 4.94 28.58
N THR A 54 9.56 5.45 27.71
CA THR A 54 9.34 4.87 26.39
C THR A 54 10.59 4.97 25.52
N ILE A 55 11.33 6.09 25.56
CA ILE A 55 12.61 6.22 24.85
C ILE A 55 13.62 5.18 25.37
N GLU A 56 13.78 5.08 26.70
CA GLU A 56 14.72 4.12 27.29
C GLU A 56 14.36 2.66 27.03
N SER A 57 13.10 2.36 26.72
CA SER A 57 12.62 1.02 26.38
C SER A 57 12.91 0.57 24.94
N LEU A 58 13.37 1.48 24.07
CA LEU A 58 13.72 1.11 22.69
C LEU A 58 14.95 0.19 22.65
N ASP A 59 15.03 -0.70 21.66
CA ASP A 59 16.19 -1.60 21.50
C ASP A 59 17.34 -0.93 20.72
N ASP A 60 17.02 -0.05 19.77
CA ASP A 60 17.98 0.57 18.87
C ASP A 60 18.54 1.88 19.47
N GLU A 61 19.84 1.88 19.78
CA GLU A 61 20.55 3.04 20.34
C GLU A 61 20.57 4.25 19.38
N GLN A 62 20.55 4.03 18.06
CA GLN A 62 20.47 5.14 17.10
C GLN A 62 19.08 5.78 17.09
N GLN A 63 18.02 4.98 17.31
CA GLN A 63 16.66 5.52 17.48
C GLN A 63 16.55 6.34 18.76
N LYS A 64 17.11 5.84 19.87
CA LYS A 64 17.17 6.59 21.14
C LYS A 64 17.87 7.93 20.98
N ASP A 65 19.09 7.92 20.45
CA ASP A 65 19.90 9.12 20.25
C ASP A 65 19.20 10.14 19.35
N PHE A 66 18.57 9.67 18.27
CA PHE A 66 17.79 10.51 17.37
C PHE A 66 16.60 11.19 18.06
N ILE A 67 15.80 10.41 18.80
CA ILE A 67 14.62 10.90 19.49
C ILE A 67 15.01 11.85 20.63
N HIS A 68 16.05 11.53 21.41
CA HIS A 68 16.58 12.42 22.46
C HIS A 68 17.00 13.79 21.90
N LYS A 69 17.68 13.82 20.75
CA LYS A 69 18.04 15.08 20.08
C LYS A 69 16.81 15.89 19.65
N CYS A 70 15.78 15.24 19.13
CA CYS A 70 14.55 15.91 18.70
C CYS A 70 13.73 16.45 19.88
N LEU A 71 13.69 15.72 21.00
CA LEU A 71 12.88 16.03 22.18
C LEU A 71 13.60 16.87 23.25
N HIS A 72 14.75 17.47 22.91
CA HIS A 72 15.47 18.32 23.83
C HIS A 72 14.60 19.50 24.29
N LYS A 73 14.55 19.79 25.60
CA LYS A 73 13.70 20.86 26.16
C LYS A 73 14.03 22.23 25.57
N GLU A 74 15.32 22.57 25.58
CA GLU A 74 15.80 23.81 25.00
C GLU A 74 15.76 23.79 23.46
N PRO A 75 15.03 24.72 22.80
CA PRO A 75 14.85 24.70 21.34
C PRO A 75 16.16 24.86 20.57
N GLY A 76 17.11 25.65 21.10
CA GLY A 76 18.41 25.90 20.46
C GLY A 76 19.35 24.70 20.46
N HIS A 77 19.05 23.64 21.22
CA HIS A 77 19.82 22.40 21.23
C HIS A 77 19.22 21.34 20.31
N ARG A 78 18.00 21.55 19.79
CA ARG A 78 17.42 20.65 18.79
C ARG A 78 18.14 20.88 17.46
N PRO A 79 18.68 19.84 16.81
CA PRO A 79 19.27 19.97 15.48
C PRO A 79 18.20 20.42 14.48
N SER A 80 18.62 21.18 13.48
CA SER A 80 17.77 21.53 12.34
C SER A 80 17.35 20.28 11.56
N ALA A 81 16.25 20.36 10.83
CA ALA A 81 15.82 19.28 9.92
C ALA A 81 16.94 18.86 8.96
N ARG A 82 17.77 19.80 8.50
CA ARG A 82 18.93 19.51 7.65
C ARG A 82 19.99 18.69 8.37
N GLU A 83 20.29 19.00 9.63
CA GLU A 83 21.26 18.25 10.42
C GLU A 83 20.74 16.86 10.78
N LEU A 84 19.44 16.73 11.06
CA LEU A 84 18.78 15.43 11.31
C LEU A 84 18.88 14.48 10.11
N LEU A 85 18.84 14.98 8.87
CA LEU A 85 19.05 14.15 7.67
C LEU A 85 20.43 13.50 7.60
N PHE A 86 21.42 14.03 8.33
CA PHE A 86 22.76 13.45 8.45
C PHE A 86 22.95 12.62 9.72
N HIS A 87 21.89 12.43 10.51
CA HIS A 87 21.93 11.50 11.63
C HIS A 87 22.14 10.07 11.12
N PRO A 88 22.99 9.23 11.74
CA PRO A 88 23.26 7.86 11.26
C PRO A 88 22.01 7.02 11.00
N LEU A 89 20.95 7.22 11.80
CA LEU A 89 19.65 6.57 11.64
C LEU A 89 18.97 6.90 10.30
N LEU A 90 19.08 8.15 9.82
CA LEU A 90 18.44 8.62 8.58
C LEU A 90 19.42 8.70 7.41
N PHE A 91 20.72 8.68 7.69
CA PHE A 91 21.75 8.89 6.70
C PHE A 91 21.87 7.66 5.81
N GLU A 92 21.16 7.69 4.69
CA GLU A 92 21.26 6.69 3.64
C GLU A 92 22.48 6.96 2.76
N VAL A 93 23.41 5.99 2.71
CA VAL A 93 24.47 5.99 1.72
C VAL A 93 23.93 5.40 0.42
N HIS A 94 23.68 6.27 -0.56
CA HIS A 94 23.20 5.83 -1.87
C HIS A 94 24.20 4.86 -2.52
N SER A 95 23.69 3.76 -3.07
CA SER A 95 24.52 2.79 -3.79
C SER A 95 25.23 3.40 -4.99
N LEU A 96 26.41 2.90 -5.33
CA LEU A 96 27.11 3.30 -6.57
C LEU A 96 26.22 3.10 -7.80
N LYS A 97 25.37 2.08 -7.82
CA LYS A 97 24.39 1.85 -8.90
C LYS A 97 23.44 3.04 -9.05
N LEU A 98 22.86 3.53 -7.96
CA LEU A 98 21.95 4.68 -7.97
C LEU A 98 22.69 5.97 -8.35
N LEU A 99 23.87 6.20 -7.76
CA LEU A 99 24.70 7.37 -8.08
C LEU A 99 25.09 7.40 -9.57
N SER A 100 25.51 6.27 -10.11
CA SER A 100 25.84 6.12 -11.53
C SER A 100 24.62 6.34 -12.42
N ALA A 101 23.43 5.84 -12.03
CA ALA A 101 22.20 6.08 -12.79
C ALA A 101 21.82 7.57 -12.82
N HIS A 102 21.95 8.30 -11.71
CA HIS A 102 21.75 9.75 -11.67
C HIS A 102 22.74 10.50 -12.56
N ALA A 103 24.02 10.12 -12.52
CA ALA A 103 25.05 10.69 -13.39
C ALA A 103 24.74 10.42 -14.88
N LEU A 104 24.28 9.20 -15.19
CA LEU A 104 23.86 8.82 -16.54
C LEU A 104 22.68 9.66 -17.00
N VAL A 105 21.55 9.69 -16.28
CA VAL A 105 20.35 10.46 -16.65
C VAL A 105 20.67 11.95 -16.89
N HIS A 106 21.53 12.53 -16.07
CA HIS A 106 21.95 13.93 -16.22
C HIS A 106 22.88 14.14 -17.44
N SER A 107 23.71 13.15 -17.78
CA SER A 107 24.62 13.20 -18.93
C SER A 107 23.87 12.92 -20.25
N THR A 108 22.95 11.97 -20.25
CA THR A 108 22.22 11.49 -21.43
C THR A 108 21.04 12.36 -21.85
N ALA A 109 20.61 13.33 -21.04
CA ALA A 109 19.70 14.38 -21.49
C ALA A 109 20.21 15.12 -22.75
N ASN A 110 21.52 15.05 -23.03
CA ASN A 110 22.15 15.58 -24.24
C ASN A 110 22.50 14.52 -25.31
N ILE A 111 22.20 13.24 -25.11
CA ILE A 111 22.70 12.13 -25.97
C ILE A 111 21.58 11.47 -26.81
N SER A 112 20.31 11.81 -26.58
CA SER A 112 19.22 11.25 -27.39
C SER A 112 19.01 12.09 -28.65
N GLU A 113 19.56 11.64 -29.79
CA GLU A 113 18.85 11.53 -31.08
C GLU A 113 19.70 11.00 -32.27
N THR A 114 20.99 10.65 -32.10
CA THR A 114 21.83 10.36 -33.30
C THR A 114 22.90 9.25 -33.16
N ILE A 115 22.69 8.24 -32.31
CA ILE A 115 23.62 7.10 -32.24
C ILE A 115 23.05 5.95 -33.08
N THR A 116 23.71 5.65 -34.20
CA THR A 116 23.38 4.50 -35.06
C THR A 116 23.77 3.18 -34.39
N ASP A 117 23.08 2.09 -34.71
CA ASP A 117 23.34 0.74 -34.19
C ASP A 117 24.81 0.30 -34.36
N GLU A 118 25.47 0.77 -35.42
CA GLU A 118 26.88 0.51 -35.71
C GLU A 118 27.84 1.14 -34.68
N VAL A 119 27.50 2.33 -34.19
CA VAL A 119 28.27 3.01 -33.13
C VAL A 119 28.00 2.33 -31.79
N MET A 120 26.77 1.88 -31.54
CA MET A 120 26.45 1.10 -30.35
C MET A 120 27.20 -0.24 -30.32
N GLN A 121 27.28 -0.97 -31.43
CA GLN A 121 28.08 -2.21 -31.51
C GLN A 121 29.58 -1.99 -31.26
N ARG A 122 30.13 -0.84 -31.67
CA ARG A 122 31.54 -0.53 -31.39
C ARG A 122 31.79 -0.16 -29.94
N LEU A 123 30.84 0.52 -29.30
CA LEU A 123 30.95 0.97 -27.91
C LEU A 123 30.60 -0.13 -26.90
N PHE A 124 29.72 -1.07 -27.27
CA PHE A 124 29.16 -2.10 -26.39
C PHE A 124 29.29 -3.52 -26.96
N GLY A 125 30.22 -3.75 -27.88
CA GLY A 125 30.51 -5.07 -28.42
C GLY A 125 31.00 -6.04 -27.34
N PRO A 126 30.80 -7.37 -27.50
CA PRO A 126 31.07 -8.35 -26.46
C PRO A 126 32.54 -8.35 -26.00
N ASP A 127 33.47 -8.08 -26.91
CA ASP A 127 34.91 -8.04 -26.62
C ASP A 127 35.43 -6.69 -26.10
N VAL A 128 34.56 -5.67 -25.98
CA VAL A 128 34.95 -4.36 -25.46
C VAL A 128 35.32 -4.51 -23.99
N VAL A 129 36.53 -4.09 -23.62
CA VAL A 129 36.98 -4.05 -22.22
C VAL A 129 36.29 -2.89 -21.53
N VAL A 130 35.47 -3.18 -20.52
CA VAL A 130 34.68 -2.19 -19.77
C VAL A 130 35.34 -1.80 -18.45
N ALA A 131 36.23 -2.64 -17.92
CA ALA A 131 37.05 -2.34 -16.75
C ALA A 131 38.37 -3.11 -16.79
N GLU A 132 39.44 -2.48 -16.27
CA GLU A 132 40.75 -3.10 -16.11
C GLU A 132 41.30 -2.79 -14.71
N ILE A 133 41.80 -3.82 -14.02
CA ILE A 133 42.49 -3.71 -12.75
C ILE A 133 43.96 -4.04 -12.99
N ILE A 134 44.81 -3.03 -12.85
CA ILE A 134 46.27 -3.19 -13.01
C ILE A 134 46.87 -3.57 -11.67
N HIS A 135 47.69 -4.61 -11.65
CA HIS A 135 48.47 -5.02 -10.49
C HIS A 135 49.97 -4.86 -10.77
N PRO A 136 50.76 -4.40 -9.79
CA PRO A 136 52.21 -4.33 -9.95
C PRO A 136 52.88 -5.71 -9.93
N ASP A 137 52.33 -6.65 -9.16
CA ASP A 137 53.01 -7.91 -8.82
C ASP A 137 52.38 -9.14 -9.49
N ARG A 138 51.28 -8.96 -10.24
CA ARG A 138 50.57 -10.04 -10.93
C ARG A 138 49.91 -9.55 -12.20
N GLN A 139 49.42 -10.48 -13.01
CA GLN A 139 48.69 -10.15 -14.23
C GLN A 139 47.43 -9.35 -13.89
N GLY A 140 47.19 -8.29 -14.67
CA GLY A 140 45.99 -7.46 -14.55
C GLY A 140 44.72 -8.25 -14.86
N VAL A 141 43.60 -7.82 -14.28
CA VAL A 141 42.28 -8.42 -14.52
C VAL A 141 41.51 -7.50 -15.46
N GLN A 142 41.10 -8.01 -16.62
CA GLN A 142 40.24 -7.31 -17.55
C GLN A 142 38.83 -7.90 -17.49
N MET A 143 37.83 -7.03 -17.49
CA MET A 143 36.42 -7.39 -17.64
C MET A 143 35.92 -6.87 -18.97
N LYS A 144 35.35 -7.77 -19.76
CA LYS A 144 34.74 -7.46 -21.05
C LYS A 144 33.24 -7.27 -20.90
N MET A 145 32.61 -6.65 -21.91
CA MET A 145 31.16 -6.48 -21.96
C MET A 145 30.42 -7.83 -21.92
N SER A 146 31.00 -8.90 -22.50
CA SER A 146 30.46 -10.27 -22.41
C SER A 146 30.41 -10.82 -20.98
N ASP A 147 31.25 -10.31 -20.08
CA ASP A 147 31.32 -10.75 -18.68
C ASP A 147 30.26 -10.04 -17.82
N VAL A 148 29.61 -9.01 -18.38
CA VAL A 148 28.54 -8.27 -17.71
C VAL A 148 27.22 -9.04 -17.88
N PRO A 149 26.54 -9.42 -16.79
CA PRO A 149 25.24 -10.07 -16.88
C PRO A 149 24.25 -9.22 -17.66
N VAL A 150 23.48 -9.83 -18.56
CA VAL A 150 22.44 -9.14 -19.33
C VAL A 150 21.47 -8.46 -18.36
N ALA A 151 21.45 -7.12 -18.42
CA ALA A 151 20.81 -6.30 -17.42
C ALA A 151 19.42 -5.84 -17.86
N GLU A 152 18.50 -6.77 -18.16
CA GLU A 152 17.11 -6.49 -18.60
C GLU A 152 16.28 -5.62 -17.61
N LYS A 153 16.84 -5.34 -16.43
CA LYS A 153 16.21 -4.55 -15.37
C LYS A 153 16.85 -3.17 -15.21
N LEU A 154 17.91 -2.84 -15.97
CA LEU A 154 18.62 -1.58 -15.80
C LEU A 154 17.91 -0.44 -16.52
N GLU A 155 17.26 -0.71 -17.66
CA GLU A 155 16.50 0.29 -18.43
C GLU A 155 15.37 0.86 -17.56
N LYS A 156 14.53 0.00 -16.99
CA LYS A 156 13.47 0.40 -16.06
C LYS A 156 14.03 1.15 -14.85
N PHE A 157 15.14 0.69 -14.29
CA PHE A 157 15.76 1.35 -13.13
C PHE A 157 16.24 2.78 -13.48
N VAL A 158 16.85 2.97 -14.64
CA VAL A 158 17.30 4.29 -15.13
C VAL A 158 16.10 5.19 -15.43
N GLU A 159 15.00 4.65 -15.97
CA GLU A 159 13.74 5.38 -16.14
C GLU A 159 13.14 5.80 -14.79
N ASP A 160 13.04 4.90 -13.81
CA ASP A 160 12.55 5.19 -12.48
C ASP A 160 13.38 6.30 -11.81
N VAL A 161 14.70 6.30 -12.00
CA VAL A 161 15.60 7.38 -11.56
C VAL A 161 15.29 8.70 -12.26
N LYS A 162 15.09 8.68 -13.59
CA LYS A 162 14.71 9.85 -14.39
C LYS A 162 13.37 10.46 -13.95
N TYR A 163 12.41 9.62 -13.57
CA TYR A 163 11.10 10.06 -13.06
C TYR A 163 11.12 10.42 -11.57
N GLY A 164 12.26 10.29 -10.89
CA GLY A 164 12.44 10.72 -9.51
C GLY A 164 11.92 9.74 -8.45
N ILE A 165 11.72 8.47 -8.81
CA ILE A 165 11.33 7.41 -7.86
C ILE A 165 12.45 7.16 -6.83
N TYR A 166 13.71 7.32 -7.24
CA TYR A 166 14.89 7.15 -6.37
C TYR A 166 15.63 8.48 -6.20
N PRO A 167 15.21 9.37 -5.28
CA PRO A 167 15.84 10.68 -5.09
C PRO A 167 17.18 10.59 -4.34
N LEU A 168 18.14 11.44 -4.71
CA LEU A 168 19.37 11.66 -3.95
C LEU A 168 19.14 12.71 -2.86
N THR A 169 18.42 12.33 -1.80
CA THR A 169 17.97 13.21 -0.69
C THR A 169 19.11 13.91 0.06
N ALA A 170 20.28 13.28 0.17
CA ALA A 170 21.46 13.84 0.82
C ALA A 170 22.21 14.90 0.00
N PHE A 171 21.93 14.99 -1.32
CA PHE A 171 22.60 15.91 -2.22
C PHE A 171 21.71 17.10 -2.53
N LYS A 172 22.31 18.30 -2.65
CA LYS A 172 21.58 19.50 -3.03
C LYS A 172 20.94 19.28 -4.41
N ALA A 173 19.61 19.38 -4.49
CA ALA A 173 18.90 19.38 -5.76
C ALA A 173 19.49 20.47 -6.66
N ARG A 174 20.05 20.08 -7.81
CA ARG A 174 20.67 21.01 -8.77
C ARG A 174 19.63 21.86 -9.49
N GLN A 175 18.40 21.36 -9.61
CA GLN A 175 17.29 22.10 -10.17
C GLN A 175 16.14 22.13 -9.16
N PRO A 176 15.50 23.30 -8.97
CA PRO A 176 14.23 23.34 -8.26
C PRO A 176 13.23 22.42 -8.99
N PRO A 177 12.32 21.75 -8.26
CA PRO A 177 11.27 20.99 -8.91
C PRO A 177 10.56 21.91 -9.91
N PRO A 178 10.20 21.42 -11.12
CA PRO A 178 9.44 22.22 -12.07
C PRO A 178 8.23 22.80 -11.35
N PRO A 179 7.87 24.07 -11.60
CA PRO A 179 6.77 24.74 -10.90
C PRO A 179 5.50 23.95 -11.17
N ARG A 180 5.14 23.07 -10.25
CA ARG A 180 3.82 22.47 -10.22
C ARG A 180 2.89 23.56 -9.72
N PRO A 181 1.72 23.80 -10.36
CA PRO A 181 0.69 24.60 -9.73
C PRO A 181 0.49 23.99 -8.34
N ARG A 182 0.68 24.81 -7.30
CA ARG A 182 0.46 24.35 -5.93
C ARG A 182 -0.93 23.70 -5.92
N PRO A 183 -1.08 22.48 -5.39
CA PRO A 183 -2.41 22.02 -4.99
C PRO A 183 -3.00 23.17 -4.18
N ILE A 184 -4.20 23.62 -4.54
CA ILE A 184 -4.90 24.62 -3.74
C ILE A 184 -4.96 23.98 -2.36
N SER A 185 -4.21 24.56 -1.42
CA SER A 185 -4.27 24.15 -0.02
C SER A 185 -5.77 24.15 0.30
N PRO A 186 -6.34 23.05 0.83
CA PRO A 186 -7.74 23.10 1.23
C PRO A 186 -7.83 24.31 2.15
N GLU A 187 -8.52 25.34 1.68
CA GLU A 187 -8.88 26.45 2.52
C GLU A 187 -9.51 25.81 3.74
N VAL A 188 -9.13 26.26 4.94
CA VAL A 188 -9.71 25.74 6.18
C VAL A 188 -11.21 26.01 6.05
N ALA A 189 -11.92 25.02 5.52
CA ALA A 189 -13.35 25.00 5.49
C ALA A 189 -13.68 24.80 6.96
N GLU A 190 -13.93 25.91 7.65
CA GLU A 190 -14.94 25.90 8.69
C GLU A 190 -16.07 25.03 8.16
N SER A 191 -16.42 24.02 8.95
CA SER A 191 -17.45 23.03 8.67
C SER A 191 -18.79 23.73 8.47
N VAL A 192 -18.96 24.36 7.32
CA VAL A 192 -20.22 24.83 6.78
C VAL A 192 -20.59 23.74 5.81
N LYS A 193 -21.48 22.85 6.27
CA LYS A 193 -22.16 21.85 5.44
C LYS A 193 -22.47 22.45 4.08
N SER A 194 -21.67 22.09 3.08
CA SER A 194 -21.92 22.47 1.70
C SER A 194 -23.18 21.72 1.27
N VAL A 195 -24.26 22.45 1.01
CA VAL A 195 -25.50 21.92 0.42
C VAL A 195 -25.32 21.75 -1.10
N THR A 196 -24.19 21.19 -1.50
CA THR A 196 -23.98 20.68 -2.85
C THR A 196 -23.83 19.17 -2.70
N PRO A 197 -24.86 18.37 -3.04
CA PRO A 197 -24.72 16.93 -3.02
C PRO A 197 -23.55 16.57 -3.94
N GLU A 198 -22.60 15.79 -3.41
CA GLU A 198 -21.56 15.18 -4.23
C GLU A 198 -22.24 14.51 -5.45
N PRO A 199 -21.68 14.65 -6.65
CA PRO A 199 -22.27 14.02 -7.82
C PRO A 199 -22.32 12.51 -7.56
N VAL A 200 -23.54 11.98 -7.43
CA VAL A 200 -23.79 10.55 -7.26
C VAL A 200 -23.16 9.85 -8.47
N ASP A 201 -22.23 8.93 -8.22
CA ASP A 201 -21.57 8.17 -9.28
C ASP A 201 -22.61 7.20 -9.87
N VAL A 202 -23.20 7.60 -11.00
CA VAL A 202 -24.29 6.84 -11.64
C VAL A 202 -23.67 5.73 -12.48
N GLU A 203 -24.01 4.48 -12.16
CA GLU A 203 -23.58 3.33 -12.94
C GLU A 203 -24.29 3.29 -14.30
N THR A 204 -23.54 3.46 -15.38
CA THR A 204 -24.08 3.48 -16.75
C THR A 204 -24.11 2.10 -17.41
N ARG A 205 -23.37 1.12 -16.90
CA ARG A 205 -23.26 -0.22 -17.50
C ARG A 205 -24.48 -1.09 -17.20
N ARG A 206 -24.92 -1.86 -18.19
CA ARG A 206 -26.07 -2.76 -18.06
C ARG A 206 -25.63 -4.12 -17.53
N VAL A 207 -26.46 -4.73 -16.69
CA VAL A 207 -26.25 -6.10 -16.23
C VAL A 207 -26.69 -7.09 -17.30
N VAL A 208 -25.77 -7.93 -17.77
CA VAL A 208 -26.03 -8.97 -18.78
C VAL A 208 -26.28 -10.35 -18.17
N ASN A 209 -25.76 -10.61 -16.97
CA ASN A 209 -26.02 -11.83 -16.21
C ASN A 209 -26.03 -11.52 -14.72
N MET A 210 -26.92 -12.15 -13.96
CA MET A 210 -27.09 -11.93 -12.53
C MET A 210 -27.40 -13.24 -11.81
N MET A 211 -26.86 -13.40 -10.62
CA MET A 211 -27.17 -14.50 -9.70
C MET A 211 -27.26 -13.96 -8.28
N CYS A 212 -28.20 -14.48 -7.49
CA CYS A 212 -28.33 -14.18 -6.07
C CYS A 212 -28.29 -15.49 -5.28
N ASN A 213 -27.61 -15.48 -4.14
CA ASN A 213 -27.52 -16.61 -3.22
C ASN A 213 -27.68 -16.11 -1.79
N VAL A 214 -28.46 -16.82 -0.98
CA VAL A 214 -28.70 -16.48 0.42
C VAL A 214 -28.35 -17.69 1.28
N LYS A 215 -27.53 -17.46 2.31
CA LYS A 215 -27.14 -18.50 3.28
C LYS A 215 -27.44 -18.04 4.71
N PRO A 216 -27.95 -18.91 5.59
CA PRO A 216 -28.06 -18.61 7.01
C PRO A 216 -26.65 -18.48 7.62
N LYS A 217 -26.50 -17.57 8.60
CA LYS A 217 -25.26 -17.39 9.36
C LYS A 217 -25.32 -18.23 10.64
N ASP A 218 -24.22 -18.90 11.00
CA ASP A 218 -24.19 -20.00 11.99
C ASP A 218 -24.60 -19.62 13.44
N GLU A 219 -24.78 -18.34 13.80
CA GLU A 219 -25.08 -17.92 15.18
C GLU A 219 -26.11 -16.77 15.31
N GLY A 220 -27.08 -16.65 14.39
CA GLY A 220 -28.19 -15.70 14.54
C GLY A 220 -29.26 -15.79 13.45
N CYS A 221 -30.37 -15.05 13.58
CA CYS A 221 -31.44 -14.95 12.57
C CYS A 221 -31.04 -14.09 11.34
N GLU A 222 -29.75 -13.84 11.12
CA GLU A 222 -29.24 -13.01 10.02
C GLU A 222 -28.97 -13.85 8.77
N LEU A 223 -29.44 -13.40 7.61
CA LEU A 223 -29.18 -14.03 6.32
C LEU A 223 -28.01 -13.33 5.63
N LEU A 224 -27.04 -14.08 5.12
CA LEU A 224 -25.97 -13.55 4.30
C LEU A 224 -26.34 -13.69 2.82
N MET A 225 -26.63 -12.57 2.16
CA MET A 225 -26.95 -12.52 0.73
C MET A 225 -25.69 -12.19 -0.07
N THR A 226 -25.48 -12.89 -1.18
CA THR A 226 -24.41 -12.63 -2.16
C THR A 226 -25.01 -12.49 -3.55
N ILE A 227 -24.75 -11.36 -4.21
CA ILE A 227 -25.17 -11.05 -5.57
C ILE A 227 -23.94 -11.03 -6.48
N LEU A 228 -24.00 -11.80 -7.56
CA LEU A 228 -22.99 -11.84 -8.62
C LEU A 228 -23.59 -11.17 -9.86
N LEU A 229 -22.91 -10.15 -10.38
CA LEU A 229 -23.33 -9.38 -11.54
C LEU A 229 -22.25 -9.42 -12.61
N ARG A 230 -22.65 -9.70 -13.84
CA ARG A 230 -21.85 -9.53 -15.05
C ARG A 230 -22.34 -8.29 -15.77
N MET A 231 -21.44 -7.35 -16.01
CA MET A 231 -21.71 -6.13 -16.75
C MET A 231 -21.44 -6.33 -18.26
N ASP A 232 -22.02 -5.47 -19.10
CA ASP A 232 -21.85 -5.47 -20.57
C ASP A 232 -20.40 -5.25 -21.03
N ASP A 233 -19.60 -4.51 -20.27
CA ASP A 233 -18.15 -4.34 -20.46
C ASP A 233 -17.30 -5.55 -20.05
N LYS A 234 -17.96 -6.67 -19.69
CA LYS A 234 -17.35 -7.93 -19.21
C LYS A 234 -16.77 -7.85 -17.80
N MET A 235 -17.02 -6.79 -17.02
CA MET A 235 -16.67 -6.75 -15.60
C MET A 235 -17.59 -7.65 -14.78
N ASN A 236 -17.02 -8.25 -13.73
CA ASN A 236 -17.75 -9.00 -12.73
C ASN A 236 -17.77 -8.21 -11.43
N ARG A 237 -18.94 -8.11 -10.78
CA ARG A 237 -19.09 -7.57 -9.43
C ARG A 237 -19.67 -8.65 -8.53
N GLN A 238 -19.10 -8.77 -7.34
CA GLN A 238 -19.61 -9.64 -6.28
C GLN A 238 -19.90 -8.75 -5.08
N LEU A 239 -21.16 -8.74 -4.65
CA LEU A 239 -21.65 -7.93 -3.54
C LEU A 239 -22.18 -8.87 -2.47
N THR A 240 -21.75 -8.68 -1.22
CA THR A 240 -22.18 -9.51 -0.10
C THR A 240 -22.64 -8.61 1.03
N CYS A 241 -23.85 -8.83 1.52
CA CYS A 241 -24.41 -8.08 2.65
C CYS A 241 -25.23 -8.99 3.57
N LEU A 242 -25.41 -8.53 4.81
CA LEU A 242 -26.37 -9.11 5.73
C LEU A 242 -27.77 -8.57 5.39
N VAL A 243 -28.76 -9.44 5.45
CA VAL A 243 -30.17 -9.16 5.20
C VAL A 243 -30.96 -9.57 6.42
N SER A 244 -31.87 -8.69 6.83
CA SER A 244 -32.76 -8.82 7.97
C SER A 244 -34.22 -8.87 7.49
N GLU A 245 -35.15 -9.23 8.40
CA GLU A 245 -36.58 -9.36 8.06
C GLU A 245 -37.27 -8.02 7.70
N ILE A 246 -36.63 -6.88 8.01
CA ILE A 246 -37.13 -5.54 7.66
C ILE A 246 -36.73 -5.12 6.23
N ASP A 247 -35.78 -5.82 5.62
CA ASP A 247 -35.25 -5.47 4.32
C ASP A 247 -36.19 -5.97 3.22
N THR A 248 -36.63 -5.07 2.35
CA THR A 248 -37.42 -5.43 1.17
C THR A 248 -36.52 -5.47 -0.06
N SER A 249 -36.80 -6.40 -0.98
CA SER A 249 -36.07 -6.57 -2.24
C SER A 249 -35.97 -5.28 -3.05
N LEU A 250 -37.03 -4.47 -3.03
CA LEU A 250 -37.09 -3.19 -3.72
C LEU A 250 -36.17 -2.13 -3.09
N LEU A 251 -36.11 -2.07 -1.74
CA LEU A 251 -35.22 -1.14 -1.04
C LEU A 251 -33.75 -1.53 -1.26
N LEU A 252 -33.43 -2.82 -1.17
CA LEU A 252 -32.08 -3.32 -1.44
C LEU A 252 -31.64 -2.99 -2.88
N ALA A 253 -32.51 -3.21 -3.87
CA ALA A 253 -32.20 -2.83 -5.25
C ALA A 253 -32.06 -1.31 -5.43
N GLN A 254 -32.86 -0.51 -4.72
CA GLN A 254 -32.75 0.95 -4.76
C GLN A 254 -31.43 1.45 -4.18
N GLU A 255 -30.95 0.84 -3.09
CA GLU A 255 -29.64 1.14 -2.51
C GLU A 255 -28.50 0.77 -3.45
N LEU A 256 -28.60 -0.36 -4.14
CA LEU A 256 -27.63 -0.75 -5.16
C LEU A 256 -27.53 0.28 -6.30
N VAL A 257 -28.65 0.90 -6.69
CA VAL A 257 -28.62 2.00 -7.66
C VAL A 257 -28.02 3.26 -7.05
N HIS A 258 -28.42 3.60 -5.82
CA HIS A 258 -27.95 4.80 -5.12
C HIS A 258 -26.43 4.82 -4.92
N PHE A 259 -25.83 3.67 -4.60
CA PHE A 259 -24.40 3.52 -4.42
C PHE A 259 -23.62 3.26 -5.72
N GLY A 260 -24.27 3.34 -6.90
CA GLY A 260 -23.59 3.13 -8.18
C GLY A 260 -23.14 1.69 -8.43
N PHE A 261 -23.76 0.71 -7.75
CA PHE A 261 -23.45 -0.70 -7.96
C PHE A 261 -24.15 -1.27 -9.20
N ILE A 262 -25.33 -0.76 -9.53
CA ILE A 262 -26.15 -1.19 -10.67
C ILE A 262 -26.79 0.00 -11.38
N ASN A 263 -27.14 -0.17 -12.65
CA ASN A 263 -27.87 0.82 -13.42
C ASN A 263 -29.36 0.88 -13.01
N GLU A 264 -29.94 2.09 -12.99
CA GLU A 264 -31.35 2.33 -12.64
C GLU A 264 -32.32 1.44 -13.44
N ALA A 265 -32.05 1.19 -14.73
CA ALA A 265 -32.93 0.38 -15.56
C ALA A 265 -32.80 -1.15 -15.30
N ASP A 266 -31.89 -1.59 -14.43
CA ASP A 266 -31.78 -2.98 -13.95
C ASP A 266 -32.42 -3.18 -12.56
N ARG A 267 -32.86 -2.10 -11.91
CA ARG A 267 -33.43 -2.08 -10.56
C ARG A 267 -34.55 -3.11 -10.36
N GLU A 268 -35.57 -3.09 -11.23
CA GLU A 268 -36.73 -3.99 -11.10
C GLU A 268 -36.35 -5.46 -11.29
N LYS A 269 -35.44 -5.76 -12.21
CA LYS A 269 -35.00 -7.14 -12.47
C LYS A 269 -34.22 -7.70 -11.29
N ILE A 270 -33.36 -6.88 -10.68
CA ILE A 270 -32.56 -7.26 -9.52
C ILE A 270 -33.43 -7.35 -8.26
N ALA A 271 -34.42 -6.47 -8.10
CA ALA A 271 -35.41 -6.59 -7.03
C ALA A 271 -36.16 -7.93 -7.10
N ASN A 272 -36.68 -8.30 -8.29
CA ASN A 272 -37.37 -9.58 -8.47
C ASN A 272 -36.44 -10.78 -8.18
N LEU A 273 -35.18 -10.72 -8.64
CA LEU A 273 -34.20 -11.77 -8.35
C LEU A 273 -33.95 -11.93 -6.83
N ILE A 274 -33.79 -10.83 -6.10
CA ILE A 274 -33.61 -10.83 -4.66
C ILE A 274 -34.86 -11.40 -3.97
N GLU A 275 -36.04 -10.96 -4.40
CA GLU A 275 -37.32 -11.42 -3.85
C GLU A 275 -37.52 -12.92 -4.03
N ASP A 276 -37.34 -13.45 -5.24
CA ASP A 276 -37.45 -14.87 -5.54
C ASP A 276 -36.49 -15.71 -4.69
N THR A 277 -35.26 -15.20 -4.50
CA THR A 277 -34.21 -15.90 -3.73
C THR A 277 -34.52 -15.90 -2.24
N LEU A 278 -34.98 -14.76 -1.69
CA LEU A 278 -35.38 -14.66 -0.29
C LEU A 278 -36.61 -15.52 0.00
N GLN A 279 -37.65 -15.47 -0.86
CA GLN A 279 -38.84 -16.32 -0.72
C GLN A 279 -38.48 -17.82 -0.79
N SER A 280 -37.59 -18.22 -1.69
CA SER A 280 -37.11 -19.61 -1.76
C SER A 280 -36.38 -20.03 -0.48
N CYS A 281 -35.58 -19.14 0.11
CA CYS A 281 -34.88 -19.39 1.37
C CYS A 281 -35.85 -19.54 2.55
N PHE A 282 -36.83 -18.63 2.69
CA PHE A 282 -37.85 -18.70 3.75
C PHE A 282 -38.75 -19.94 3.62
N ASN A 283 -39.13 -20.31 2.40
CA ASN A 283 -39.92 -21.53 2.16
C ASN A 283 -39.12 -22.81 2.48
N ASN A 284 -37.80 -22.82 2.22
CA ASN A 284 -36.94 -23.95 2.58
C ASN A 284 -36.71 -24.08 4.09
N GLN A 285 -36.77 -22.98 4.87
CA GLN A 285 -36.72 -23.04 6.33
C GLN A 285 -38.03 -23.60 6.95
N LEU A 286 -39.18 -23.43 6.29
CA LEU A 286 -40.46 -23.97 6.77
C LEU A 286 -40.63 -25.49 6.55
N LEU A 287 -39.81 -26.11 5.69
CA LEU A 287 -39.92 -27.53 5.29
C LEU A 287 -38.98 -28.48 6.06
N SER A 288 -38.25 -28.00 7.07
CA SER A 288 -37.53 -28.86 8.02
C SER A 288 -38.36 -29.09 9.30
N PRO A 289 -39.01 -30.25 9.49
CA PRO A 289 -39.71 -30.53 10.73
C PRO A 289 -38.71 -30.90 11.82
N THR A 290 -38.88 -30.21 12.96
CA THR A 290 -38.35 -30.54 14.28
C THR A 290 -38.46 -32.03 14.60
N SER A 291 -37.37 -32.63 15.10
CA SER A 291 -37.41 -33.88 15.88
C SER A 291 -36.34 -33.80 16.95
N GLY A 292 -36.78 -33.87 18.22
CA GLY A 292 -35.94 -33.74 19.40
C GLY A 292 -35.36 -35.05 19.92
N ASN A 293 -34.72 -34.88 21.09
CA ASN A 293 -34.27 -35.84 22.09
C ASN A 293 -32.91 -36.55 21.92
N SER A 294 -31.97 -36.10 22.76
CA SER A 294 -31.19 -36.86 23.76
C SER A 294 -30.76 -38.29 23.43
N GLN A 295 -29.44 -38.53 23.35
CA GLN A 295 -28.70 -39.45 24.25
C GLN A 295 -27.19 -39.57 23.92
N LEU A 296 -26.41 -39.46 25.00
CA LEU A 296 -25.11 -40.04 25.37
C LEU A 296 -24.35 -41.04 24.46
N LEU A 297 -23.02 -40.80 24.46
CA LEU A 297 -21.89 -41.76 24.59
C LEU A 297 -21.45 -42.63 23.39
N GLY A 298 -20.16 -42.51 23.05
CA GLY A 298 -19.32 -43.68 22.74
C GLY A 298 -18.75 -43.84 21.33
N THR A 299 -17.45 -43.52 21.21
CA THR A 299 -16.39 -44.33 20.56
C THR A 299 -16.42 -44.66 19.04
N THR A 300 -15.43 -44.06 18.36
CA THR A 300 -14.52 -44.62 17.32
C THR A 300 -15.06 -45.34 16.08
N ALA A 301 -14.76 -44.79 14.88
CA ALA A 301 -13.93 -45.46 13.86
C ALA A 301 -13.72 -44.63 12.56
N LEU A 302 -12.45 -44.51 12.15
CA LEU A 302 -11.89 -44.60 10.78
C LEU A 302 -12.18 -43.50 9.72
N PHE A 303 -11.18 -42.60 9.55
CA PHE A 303 -10.77 -42.03 8.24
C PHE A 303 -10.06 -43.12 7.40
N PRO A 304 -10.12 -43.14 6.05
CA PRO A 304 -9.39 -42.18 5.16
C PRO A 304 -10.06 -41.97 3.75
N PRO A 305 -9.40 -41.41 2.72
CA PRO A 305 -8.69 -40.13 2.59
C PRO A 305 -9.32 -39.19 1.51
N GLN A 306 -8.94 -37.91 1.54
CA GLN A 306 -9.23 -36.90 0.51
C GLN A 306 -8.41 -37.09 -0.78
N PRO A 307 -8.92 -36.69 -1.96
CA PRO A 307 -8.10 -36.32 -3.10
C PRO A 307 -7.72 -34.82 -3.08
N PRO A 308 -6.50 -34.45 -3.54
CA PRO A 308 -5.93 -33.11 -3.36
C PRO A 308 -6.44 -32.07 -4.37
N LEU A 309 -6.51 -30.83 -3.88
CA LEU A 309 -6.69 -29.61 -4.66
C LEU A 309 -5.45 -29.35 -5.53
N LEU A 310 -5.67 -29.18 -6.83
CA LEU A 310 -4.65 -28.74 -7.79
C LEU A 310 -4.41 -27.23 -7.62
N VAL A 311 -3.27 -26.91 -7.03
CA VAL A 311 -2.65 -25.57 -7.04
C VAL A 311 -1.84 -25.46 -8.34
N SER A 312 -2.24 -24.60 -9.27
CA SER A 312 -1.41 -24.25 -10.42
C SER A 312 -0.35 -23.23 -9.98
N GLN A 313 0.85 -23.72 -9.69
CA GLN A 313 2.06 -22.89 -9.69
C GLN A 313 2.48 -22.65 -11.14
N ALA A 314 2.64 -21.38 -11.51
CA ALA A 314 3.34 -20.97 -12.72
C ALA A 314 4.84 -21.29 -12.54
N ALA A 315 5.36 -22.19 -13.38
CA ALA A 315 6.80 -22.41 -13.51
C ALA A 315 7.21 -22.15 -14.96
N ASN A 316 8.25 -21.32 -15.09
CA ASN A 316 9.15 -21.26 -16.24
C ASN A 316 9.36 -22.64 -16.86
N ASN A 317 9.34 -22.71 -18.19
CA ASN A 317 10.17 -23.67 -18.90
C ASN A 317 10.84 -23.01 -20.09
N GLN A 318 12.16 -22.99 -19.99
CA GLN A 318 13.11 -22.86 -21.09
C GLN A 318 12.89 -23.99 -22.09
N VAL A 319 13.02 -23.65 -23.37
CA VAL A 319 13.03 -24.59 -24.48
C VAL A 319 14.49 -24.97 -24.76
N THR A 320 14.83 -26.24 -24.53
CA THR A 320 16.05 -26.86 -25.07
C THR A 320 15.67 -27.62 -26.33
N VAL A 321 16.27 -27.23 -27.44
CA VAL A 321 16.08 -27.83 -28.77
C VAL A 321 17.00 -29.04 -28.89
N HIS A 322 16.46 -30.23 -29.14
CA HIS A 322 17.24 -31.36 -29.64
C HIS A 322 16.88 -31.63 -31.10
N SER A 323 17.92 -31.53 -31.94
CA SER A 323 18.01 -31.89 -33.34
C SER A 323 17.65 -33.35 -33.59
N GLY A 324 16.81 -33.60 -34.59
CA GLY A 324 16.59 -34.91 -35.17
C GLY A 324 16.62 -34.84 -36.68
N SER A 325 17.76 -35.19 -37.27
CA SER A 325 18.00 -35.92 -38.54
C SER A 325 19.47 -35.77 -38.92
#